data_AF-A0A2R4JXV1-F1
#
_entry.id   AF-A0A2R4JXV1-F1
#
_cell.length_a   1.000
_cell.length_b   1.000
_cell.length_c   1.000
_cell.angle_alpha   90.00
_cell.angle_beta   90.00
_cell.angle_gamma   90.00
#
_symmetry.space_group_name_H-M   'P 1'
#
loop_
_entity.id
_entity.type
_entity.pdbx_description
1 polymer ?
#
loop_
_entity_poly.entity_id
_entity_poly.type
_entity_poly.pdbx_seq_one_letter_code
_entity_poly.pdbx_strand_id
1 'polypeptide(L)' 'MAGRWPPAELFGLHVDLGDYHTKRAVWLALPAAAFTCRWGCEHTAVGAADVADLTQSIADRHARTCPGPPKETP' A
#
# COMPACT_ATOMS: atom_id res chain seq x y z
N MET A 1 -1.38 -18.94 4.87
CA MET A 1 -0.41 -18.40 5.86
C MET A 1 -0.64 -16.89 5.89
N ALA A 2 -0.99 -16.32 7.04
CA ALA A 2 -1.19 -14.87 7.15
C ALA A 2 0.20 -14.21 7.10
N GLY A 3 0.55 -13.62 5.96
CA GLY A 3 1.79 -12.88 5.78
C GLY A 3 1.86 -11.73 6.78
N ARG A 4 3.02 -11.54 7.41
CA ARG A 4 3.29 -10.34 8.22
C ARG A 4 2.98 -9.13 7.34
N TRP A 5 2.07 -8.29 7.81
CA TRP A 5 1.95 -6.93 7.30
C TRP A 5 3.32 -6.27 7.43
N PRO A 6 3.76 -5.48 6.43
CA PRO A 6 5.09 -4.86 6.49
C PRO A 6 5.22 -4.00 7.73
N PRO A 7 6.45 -3.75 8.19
CA PRO A 7 6.68 -2.83 9.29
C PRO A 7 6.00 -1.49 8.99
N ALA A 8 5.28 -0.95 9.98
CA ALA A 8 4.55 0.32 9.93
C ALA A 8 5.46 1.56 9.73
N GLU A 9 6.73 1.36 9.40
CA GLU A 9 7.78 2.37 9.31
C GLU A 9 7.91 2.97 7.90
N LEU A 10 7.15 2.45 6.93
CA LEU A 10 7.26 2.90 5.55
C LEU A 10 6.60 4.27 5.36
N PHE A 11 7.42 5.32 5.36
CA PHE A 11 6.95 6.70 5.28
C PHE A 11 6.10 6.93 4.01
N GLY A 12 4.92 7.53 4.20
CA GLY A 12 3.97 7.80 3.12
C GLY A 12 3.03 6.64 2.78
N LEU A 13 3.17 5.47 3.42
CA LEU A 13 2.21 4.38 3.32
C LEU A 13 1.10 4.55 4.39
N HIS A 14 -0.14 4.53 3.94
CA HIS A 14 -1.33 4.50 4.77
C HIS A 14 -2.17 3.27 4.43
N VAL A 15 -2.66 2.57 5.46
CA VAL A 15 -3.47 1.35 5.32
C VAL A 15 -4.73 1.50 6.14
N ASP A 16 -5.86 1.39 5.46
CA ASP A 16 -7.18 1.15 6.07
C ASP A 16 -7.46 -0.36 6.05
N LEU A 17 -7.71 -0.94 7.23
CA LEU A 17 -7.95 -2.37 7.38
C LEU A 17 -9.35 -2.81 6.94
N GLY A 18 -10.25 -1.87 6.64
CA GLY A 18 -11.65 -2.17 6.31
C GLY A 18 -12.44 -2.73 7.50
N ASP A 19 -13.60 -3.31 7.20
CA ASP A 19 -14.51 -3.90 8.18
C ASP A 19 -14.99 -5.28 7.72
N TYR A 20 -14.63 -6.33 8.45
CA TYR A 20 -14.98 -7.72 8.13
C TYR A 20 -16.02 -8.27 9.12
N HIS A 21 -17.20 -8.59 8.60
CA HIS A 21 -18.28 -9.18 9.37
C HIS A 21 -18.07 -10.69 9.53
N THR A 22 -17.42 -11.08 10.64
CA THR A 22 -17.02 -12.47 10.94
C THR A 22 -18.14 -13.50 10.82
N LYS A 23 -19.36 -13.23 11.34
CA LYS A 23 -20.46 -14.23 11.29
C LYS A 23 -21.02 -14.49 9.89
N ARG A 24 -20.88 -13.52 8.98
CA ARG A 24 -21.39 -13.60 7.60
C ARG A 24 -20.28 -13.93 6.61
N ALA A 25 -19.02 -13.92 7.06
CA ALA A 25 -17.84 -14.09 6.24
C ALA A 25 -17.77 -13.13 5.04
N VAL A 26 -18.15 -11.85 5.25
CA VAL A 26 -18.16 -10.81 4.21
C VAL A 26 -17.49 -9.54 4.69
N TRP A 27 -16.91 -8.78 3.76
CA TRP A 27 -16.45 -7.42 3.99
C TRP A 27 -17.62 -6.44 3.90
N LEU A 28 -17.81 -5.62 4.93
CA LEU A 28 -18.72 -4.47 4.92
C LEU A 28 -18.04 -3.24 4.29
N ALA A 29 -16.73 -3.12 4.52
CA ALA A 29 -15.85 -2.18 3.84
C ALA A 29 -14.55 -2.92 3.48
N LEU A 30 -14.13 -2.83 2.23
CA LEU A 30 -12.87 -3.46 1.80
C LEU A 30 -11.67 -2.71 2.40
N PRO A 31 -10.59 -3.40 2.77
CA PRO A 31 -9.35 -2.74 3.12
C PRO A 31 -8.82 -1.95 1.93
N ALA A 32 -8.08 -0.88 2.22
CA ALA A 32 -7.44 -0.06 1.21
C ALA A 32 -6.04 0.35 1.66
N ALA A 33 -5.15 0.59 0.71
CA ALA A 33 -3.83 1.13 0.98
C ALA A 33 -3.49 2.21 -0.04
N ALA A 34 -2.85 3.26 0.43
CA ALA A 34 -2.34 4.36 -0.37
C ALA A 34 -0.88 4.61 0.02
N PHE A 35 -0.01 4.73 -0.97
CA PHE A 35 1.38 5.08 -0.77
C PHE A 35 1.74 6.29 -1.61
N THR A 36 2.40 7.26 -0.99
CA THR A 36 2.95 8.44 -1.66
C THR A 36 4.41 8.61 -1.29
N CYS A 37 5.30 8.56 -2.28
CA CYS A 37 6.72 8.79 -2.02
C CYS A 37 7.06 10.29 -1.98
N ARG A 38 8.25 10.63 -1.45
CA ARG A 38 8.76 12.02 -1.40
C ARG A 38 8.89 12.72 -2.76
N TRP A 39 8.86 11.95 -3.85
CA TRP A 39 8.99 12.43 -5.23
C TRP A 39 7.65 12.46 -5.98
N GLY A 40 6.53 12.22 -5.29
CA GLY A 40 5.18 12.34 -5.86
C GLY A 40 4.68 11.11 -6.62
N CYS A 41 5.34 9.95 -6.49
CA CYS A 41 4.78 8.70 -7.02
C CYS A 41 3.67 8.21 -6.09
N GLU A 42 2.53 7.86 -6.68
CA GLU A 42 1.35 7.38 -5.96
C GLU A 42 1.04 5.94 -6.34
N HIS A 43 0.72 5.12 -5.34
CA HIS A 43 0.26 3.74 -5.52
C HIS A 43 -0.95 3.49 -4.63
N THR A 44 -1.99 2.86 -5.17
CA THR A 44 -3.20 2.55 -4.41
C THR A 44 -3.63 1.11 -4.64
N ALA A 45 -4.26 0.52 -3.63
CA ALA A 45 -4.83 -0.82 -3.68
C ALA A 45 -6.12 -0.89 -2.85
N VAL A 46 -7.09 -1.69 -3.31
CA VAL A 46 -8.35 -1.94 -2.62
C VAL A 46 -8.63 -3.44 -2.62
N GLY A 47 -9.03 -3.99 -1.48
CA GLY A 47 -9.26 -5.41 -1.29
C GLY A 47 -8.06 -6.10 -0.63
N ALA A 48 -8.36 -7.15 0.15
CA ALA A 48 -7.39 -7.74 1.06
C ALA A 48 -6.13 -8.31 0.37
N ALA A 49 -6.31 -8.91 -0.82
CA ALA A 49 -5.19 -9.45 -1.59
C ALA A 49 -4.28 -8.35 -2.14
N ASP A 50 -4.87 -7.33 -2.77
CA ASP A 50 -4.10 -6.24 -3.41
C ASP A 50 -3.43 -5.35 -2.36
N VAL A 51 -4.09 -5.10 -1.23
CA VAL A 51 -3.47 -4.40 -0.09
C VAL A 51 -2.30 -5.20 0.46
N ALA A 52 -2.44 -6.52 0.62
CA ALA A 52 -1.34 -7.36 1.08
C ALA A 52 -0.16 -7.36 0.09
N ASP A 53 -0.43 -7.40 -1.22
CA ASP A 53 0.61 -7.36 -2.26
C ASP A 53 1.31 -6.00 -2.33
N LEU A 54 0.54 -4.91 -2.34
CA LEU A 54 1.08 -3.54 -2.34
C LEU A 54 1.97 -3.34 -1.12
N THR A 55 1.45 -3.60 0.07
CA THR A 55 2.18 -3.37 1.32
C THR A 55 3.47 -4.21 1.35
N GLN A 56 3.42 -5.50 1.00
CA GLN A 56 4.62 -6.37 0.97
C GLN A 56 5.67 -5.94 -0.06
N SER A 57 5.25 -5.51 -1.25
CA SER A 57 6.16 -5.28 -2.37
C SER A 57 6.58 -3.82 -2.54
N ILE A 58 5.86 -2.86 -1.97
CA ILE A 58 6.08 -1.44 -2.28
C ILE A 58 7.48 -0.97 -1.87
N ALA A 59 8.01 -1.45 -0.75
CA ALA A 59 9.37 -1.12 -0.30
C ALA A 59 10.41 -1.45 -1.38
N ASP A 60 10.36 -2.66 -1.91
CA ASP A 60 11.36 -3.17 -2.85
C ASP A 60 11.08 -2.72 -4.28
N ARG A 61 9.83 -2.83 -4.73
CA ARG A 61 9.42 -2.51 -6.09
C ARG A 61 9.53 -1.02 -6.35
N HIS A 62 9.08 -0.19 -5.41
CA HIS A 62 9.17 1.26 -5.58
C HIS A 62 10.62 1.73 -5.50
N ALA A 63 11.42 1.25 -4.54
CA ALA A 63 12.82 1.65 -4.44
C ALA A 63 13.61 1.40 -5.74
N ARG A 64 13.25 0.36 -6.51
CA ARG A 64 13.89 0.02 -7.79
C ARG A 64 13.34 0.80 -9.00
N THR A 65 12.11 1.29 -8.93
CA THR A 65 11.40 1.88 -10.09
C THR A 65 11.09 3.36 -9.93
N CYS A 66 11.33 3.92 -8.75
CA CYS A 66 11.11 5.33 -8.48
C CYS A 66 11.99 6.17 -9.44
N PRO A 67 11.40 7.10 -10.21
CA PRO A 67 12.16 7.97 -11.12
C PRO A 67 13.10 8.95 -10.39
N GLY A 68 12.98 9.05 -9.06
CA GLY A 68 13.72 10.02 -8.26
C GLY A 68 13.12 11.43 -8.38
N PRO A 69 13.88 12.48 -8.04
CA PRO A 69 13.40 13.85 -8.13
C PRO A 69 12.94 14.18 -9.56
N PRO A 70 11.87 14.97 -9.73
CA PRO A 70 11.51 15.50 -11.04
C PRO A 70 12.71 16.24 -11.62
N LYS A 71 13.07 15.96 -12.87
CA LYS A 71 14.14 16.69 -13.55
C LYS A 71 13.76 18.16 -13.59
N GLU A 72 14.58 19.01 -12.97
CA GLU A 72 14.45 20.46 -13.11
C GLU A 72 14.46 20.77 -14.61
N THR A 73 13.38 21.35 -15.09
CA THR A 73 13.32 21.85 -16.47
C THR A 73 14.06 23.19 -16.46
N PRO A 74 15.17 23.34 -17.20
CA PRO A 74 15.92 24.59 -17.24
C PRO A 74 15.12 25.74 -17.86
#